data_AF-R4KCW0-F1
#
_entry.id   AF-R4KCW0-F1
#
_cell.length_a   1.000
_cell.length_b   1.000
_cell.length_c   1.000
_cell.angle_alpha   90.00
_cell.angle_beta   90.00
_cell.angle_gamma   90.00
#
_symmetry.space_group_name_H-M   'P 1'
#
loop_
_entity.id
_entity.type
_entity.pdbx_description
1 polymer ?
#
loop_
_entity_poly.entity_id
_entity_poly.type
_entity_poly.pdbx_seq_one_letter_code
_entity_poly.pdbx_strand_id
1 'polypeptide(L)'
;MEERKIIKELNKILTLEHGHLGMYKNFLDYSDQELRRTFRRFAEIEIEHINKVKSAVLNMGGKPSTIVEGGDIIGRLFGITINLTNVQEVVKTYSWVEKKSHQGYADFVSKLEQSGGAMQQFIAEIAAANMLESRLMHLWLDDKLKSYGDHKPSQ
;
A
#
# COMPACT_ATOMS: atom_id res chain seq x y z
N MET A 1 0.65 8.98 -20.79
CA MET A 1 1.01 7.58 -20.50
C MET A 1 0.08 6.71 -21.35
N GLU A 2 0.65 5.77 -22.10
CA GLU A 2 -0.11 4.84 -22.92
C GLU A 2 -0.86 3.80 -22.08
N GLU A 3 -2.01 3.36 -22.56
CA GLU A 3 -2.91 2.41 -21.89
C GLU A 3 -2.20 1.14 -21.40
N ARG A 4 -1.42 0.47 -22.26
CA ARG A 4 -0.66 -0.74 -21.89
C ARG A 4 0.32 -0.50 -20.75
N LYS A 5 0.92 0.70 -20.70
CA LYS A 5 1.84 1.08 -19.63
C LYS A 5 1.08 1.27 -18.32
N ILE A 6 -0.09 1.89 -18.38
CA ILE A 6 -0.97 2.09 -17.21
C ILE A 6 -1.41 0.75 -16.65
N ILE A 7 -1.91 -0.18 -17.48
CA ILE A 7 -2.30 -1.53 -17.05
C ILE A 7 -1.12 -2.25 -16.38
N LYS A 8 0.08 -2.15 -16.94
CA LYS A 8 1.28 -2.75 -16.35
C LYS A 8 1.59 -2.17 -14.97
N GLU A 9 1.52 -0.84 -14.81
CA GLU A 9 1.73 -0.21 -13.50
C GLU A 9 0.63 -0.58 -12.50
N LEU A 10 -0.64 -0.60 -12.91
CA LEU A 10 -1.75 -1.03 -12.06
C LEU A 10 -1.59 -2.49 -11.58
N ASN A 11 -1.09 -3.39 -12.43
CA ASN A 11 -0.80 -4.78 -12.00
C ASN A 11 0.40 -4.88 -11.03
N LYS A 12 1.37 -3.96 -11.11
CA LYS A 12 2.42 -3.85 -10.08
C LYS A 12 1.82 -3.39 -8.76
N ILE A 13 0.98 -2.34 -8.80
CA ILE A 13 0.26 -1.83 -7.63
C ILE A 13 -0.57 -2.95 -7.02
N LEU A 14 -1.35 -3.69 -7.81
CA LEU A 14 -2.14 -4.84 -7.34
C LEU A 14 -1.29 -5.86 -6.58
N THR A 15 -0.05 -6.10 -7.03
CA THR A 15 0.89 -6.98 -6.33
C THR A 15 1.31 -6.41 -4.98
N LEU A 16 1.60 -5.10 -4.91
CA LEU A 16 1.96 -4.41 -3.66
C LEU A 16 0.83 -4.45 -2.64
N GLU A 17 -0.41 -4.14 -3.04
CA GLU A 17 -1.57 -4.14 -2.13
C GLU A 17 -1.84 -5.54 -1.55
N HIS A 18 -1.63 -6.62 -2.33
CA HIS A 18 -1.67 -7.98 -1.79
C HIS A 18 -0.59 -8.24 -0.73
N GLY A 19 0.59 -7.64 -0.89
CA GLY A 19 1.64 -7.64 0.12
C GLY A 19 1.23 -6.91 1.39
N HIS A 20 0.65 -5.70 1.27
CA HIS A 20 0.14 -4.93 2.42
C HIS A 20 -0.97 -5.66 3.16
N LEU A 21 -1.93 -6.24 2.44
CA LEU A 21 -2.95 -7.09 3.05
C LEU A 21 -2.32 -8.23 3.85
N GLY A 22 -1.22 -8.80 3.34
CA GLY A 22 -0.42 -9.80 4.04
C GLY A 22 0.21 -9.31 5.35
N MET A 23 0.55 -8.03 5.46
CA MET A 23 1.07 -7.40 6.68
C MET A 23 -0.01 -7.33 7.77
N TYR A 24 -1.23 -6.95 7.40
CA TYR A 24 -2.28 -6.64 8.38
C TYR A 24 -3.20 -7.83 8.70
N LYS A 25 -3.26 -8.88 7.87
CA LYS A 25 -4.22 -10.00 8.03
C LYS A 25 -4.11 -10.77 9.35
N ASN A 26 -2.93 -10.83 9.95
CA ASN A 26 -2.68 -11.55 11.21
C ASN A 26 -2.92 -10.66 12.45
N PHE A 27 -3.82 -9.68 12.34
CA PHE A 27 -4.08 -8.71 13.41
C PHE A 27 -4.53 -9.35 14.73
N LEU A 28 -5.02 -10.59 14.75
CA LEU A 28 -5.41 -11.28 15.98
C LEU A 28 -4.20 -11.71 16.85
N ASP A 29 -3.01 -11.77 16.28
CA ASP A 29 -1.78 -12.23 16.97
C ASP A 29 -1.22 -11.17 17.93
N TYR A 30 -1.69 -9.92 17.84
CA TYR A 30 -1.19 -8.82 18.68
C TYR A 30 -1.95 -8.73 19.99
N SER A 31 -1.24 -8.57 21.11
CA SER A 31 -1.85 -8.42 22.45
C SER A 31 -2.44 -7.03 22.71
N ASP A 32 -1.91 -5.97 22.08
CA ASP A 32 -2.43 -4.60 22.12
C ASP A 32 -3.77 -4.50 21.37
N GLN A 33 -4.84 -4.13 22.08
CA GLN A 33 -6.19 -4.04 21.51
C GLN A 33 -6.37 -2.94 20.46
N GLU A 34 -5.71 -1.79 20.64
CA GLU A 34 -5.74 -0.68 19.70
C GLU A 34 -5.05 -1.11 18.39
N LEU A 35 -3.90 -1.78 18.51
CA LEU A 35 -3.16 -2.30 17.37
C LEU A 35 -3.99 -3.35 16.61
N ARG A 36 -4.63 -4.29 17.30
CA ARG A 36 -5.53 -5.27 16.67
C ARG A 36 -6.64 -4.59 15.87
N ARG A 37 -7.32 -3.61 16.46
CA ARG A 37 -8.43 -2.90 15.82
C ARG A 37 -7.96 -2.11 14.60
N THR A 38 -6.81 -1.46 14.73
CA THR A 38 -6.24 -0.64 13.66
C THR A 38 -5.75 -1.51 12.50
N PHE A 39 -5.02 -2.59 12.78
CA PHE A 39 -4.55 -3.50 11.73
C PHE A 39 -5.71 -4.21 11.04
N ARG A 40 -6.78 -4.55 11.77
CA ARG A 40 -8.02 -5.01 11.11
C ARG A 40 -8.55 -3.95 10.14
N ARG A 41 -8.63 -2.68 10.55
CA ARG A 41 -9.10 -1.61 9.67
C ARG A 41 -8.18 -1.40 8.48
N PHE A 42 -6.87 -1.50 8.66
CA PHE A 42 -5.90 -1.41 7.57
C PHE A 42 -6.06 -2.58 6.60
N ALA A 43 -6.28 -3.80 7.07
CA ALA A 43 -6.60 -4.93 6.19
C ALA A 43 -7.88 -4.70 5.36
N GLU A 44 -8.92 -4.10 5.96
CA GLU A 44 -10.13 -3.71 5.23
C GLU A 44 -9.83 -2.67 4.13
N ILE A 45 -9.02 -1.65 4.44
CA ILE A 45 -8.57 -0.62 3.48
C ILE A 45 -7.77 -1.25 2.32
N GLU A 46 -6.85 -2.17 2.61
CA GLU A 46 -6.06 -2.85 1.57
C GLU A 46 -6.94 -3.69 0.63
N ILE A 47 -8.01 -4.31 1.15
CA ILE A 47 -9.00 -5.00 0.31
C ILE A 47 -9.72 -4.00 -0.61
N GLU A 48 -10.08 -2.83 -0.10
CA GLU A 48 -10.68 -1.76 -0.89
C GLU A 48 -9.71 -1.26 -1.99
N HIS A 49 -8.42 -1.05 -1.66
CA HIS A 49 -7.39 -0.70 -2.63
C HIS A 49 -7.27 -1.74 -3.75
N ILE A 50 -7.16 -3.03 -3.40
CA ILE A 50 -7.11 -4.15 -4.36
C ILE A 50 -8.31 -4.10 -5.31
N ASN A 51 -9.51 -3.91 -4.77
CA ASN A 51 -10.74 -3.89 -5.55
C ASN A 51 -10.83 -2.68 -6.49
N LYS A 52 -10.41 -1.50 -6.03
CA LYS A 52 -10.33 -0.27 -6.84
C LYS A 52 -9.39 -0.47 -8.03
N VAL A 53 -8.18 -0.97 -7.78
CA VAL A 53 -7.15 -1.22 -8.82
C VAL A 53 -7.59 -2.32 -9.78
N LYS A 54 -8.12 -3.43 -9.27
CA LYS A 54 -8.64 -4.54 -10.09
C LYS A 54 -9.75 -4.06 -11.03
N SER A 55 -10.70 -3.26 -10.51
CA SER A 55 -11.77 -2.68 -11.31
C SER A 55 -11.24 -1.75 -12.39
N ALA A 56 -10.24 -0.92 -12.06
CA ALA A 56 -9.57 -0.06 -13.04
C ALA A 56 -8.93 -0.85 -14.19
N VAL A 57 -8.19 -1.93 -13.87
CA VAL A 57 -7.58 -2.80 -14.90
C VAL A 57 -8.65 -3.44 -15.81
N LEU A 58 -9.74 -3.96 -15.23
CA LEU A 58 -10.84 -4.57 -15.98
C LEU A 58 -11.54 -3.56 -16.89
N ASN A 59 -11.81 -2.35 -16.39
CA ASN A 59 -12.46 -1.29 -17.17
C ASN A 59 -11.61 -0.80 -18.35
N MET A 60 -10.29 -0.98 -18.28
CA MET A 60 -9.37 -0.73 -19.39
C MET A 60 -9.22 -1.94 -20.33
N GLY A 61 -10.02 -3.00 -20.17
CA GLY A 61 -9.92 -4.23 -20.97
C GLY A 61 -8.69 -5.10 -20.64
N GLY A 62 -7.97 -4.78 -19.56
CA GLY A 62 -6.83 -5.55 -19.08
C GLY A 62 -7.25 -6.77 -18.25
N LYS A 63 -6.34 -7.72 -18.11
CA LYS A 63 -6.49 -8.85 -17.17
C LYS A 63 -5.76 -8.52 -15.86
N PRO A 64 -6.46 -8.49 -14.71
CA PRO A 64 -5.81 -8.37 -13.41
C PRO A 64 -4.85 -9.52 -13.20
N SER A 65 -3.62 -9.21 -12.83
CA SER A 65 -2.59 -10.20 -12.51
C SER A 65 -1.70 -9.69 -11.40
N THR A 66 -1.49 -10.51 -10.38
CA THR A 66 -0.38 -10.33 -9.46
C THR A 66 0.90 -10.78 -10.15
N ILE A 67 1.92 -9.92 -10.16
CA ILE A 67 3.23 -10.20 -10.78
C ILE A 67 4.02 -11.23 -9.95
N VAL A 68 3.62 -11.45 -8.69
CA VAL A 68 4.26 -12.39 -7.77
C VAL A 68 3.19 -13.35 -7.21
N GLU A 69 3.35 -14.65 -7.47
CA GLU A 69 2.59 -15.71 -6.80
C GLU A 69 3.29 -16.09 -5.49
N GLY A 70 2.62 -15.91 -4.35
CA GLY A 70 2.97 -16.52 -3.06
C GLY A 70 4.20 -15.95 -2.30
N GLY A 71 4.06 -15.85 -0.97
CA GLY A 71 5.18 -15.57 -0.02
C GLY A 71 5.35 -14.10 0.39
N ASP A 72 6.53 -13.78 0.96
CA ASP A 72 6.96 -12.44 1.42
C ASP A 72 7.13 -11.46 0.24
N ILE A 73 6.00 -11.06 -0.33
CA ILE A 73 5.89 -10.15 -1.48
C ILE A 73 6.61 -8.83 -1.19
N ILE A 74 6.45 -8.31 0.03
CA ILE A 74 7.07 -7.06 0.48
C ILE A 74 8.59 -7.21 0.52
N GLY A 75 9.10 -8.27 1.16
CA GLY A 75 10.54 -8.51 1.23
C GLY A 75 11.18 -8.67 -0.15
N ARG A 76 10.52 -9.33 -1.09
CA ARG A 76 11.00 -9.47 -2.48
C ARG A 76 10.92 -8.18 -3.28
N LEU A 77 9.86 -7.39 -3.14
CA LEU A 77 9.68 -6.14 -3.88
C LEU A 77 10.61 -5.02 -3.40
N PHE A 78 10.86 -4.97 -2.09
CA PHE A 78 11.69 -3.94 -1.49
C PHE A 78 13.11 -4.40 -1.16
N GLY A 79 13.46 -5.66 -1.45
CA GLY A 79 14.80 -6.21 -1.19
C GLY A 79 15.14 -6.28 0.30
N ILE A 80 14.13 -6.36 1.17
CA ILE A 80 14.30 -6.37 2.63
C ILE A 80 14.02 -7.76 3.20
N THR A 81 14.83 -8.21 4.15
CA THR A 81 14.50 -9.38 4.96
C THR A 81 13.74 -8.90 6.19
N ILE A 82 12.44 -9.19 6.23
CA ILE A 82 11.55 -8.79 7.32
C ILE A 82 11.71 -9.81 8.46
N ASN A 83 12.64 -9.55 9.40
CA ASN A 83 12.76 -10.35 10.63
C ASN A 83 12.10 -9.59 11.79
N LEU A 84 10.78 -9.73 11.90
CA LEU A 84 9.97 -9.01 12.87
C LEU A 84 9.86 -9.82 14.17
N THR A 85 10.77 -9.55 15.10
CA THR A 85 10.82 -10.25 16.40
C THR A 85 10.08 -9.53 17.51
N ASN A 86 9.77 -8.24 17.35
CA ASN A 86 9.00 -7.45 18.31
C ASN A 86 8.04 -6.46 17.63
N VAL A 87 7.00 -6.05 18.36
CA VAL A 87 5.91 -5.19 17.85
C VAL A 87 6.41 -3.81 17.41
N GLN A 88 7.42 -3.24 18.07
CA GLN A 88 7.95 -1.93 17.68
C GLN A 88 8.59 -1.96 16.29
N GLU A 89 9.40 -2.98 16.00
CA GLU A 89 9.98 -3.16 14.67
C GLU A 89 8.91 -3.49 13.63
N VAL A 90 7.84 -4.21 13.98
CA VAL A 90 6.68 -4.41 13.08
C VAL A 90 6.09 -3.06 12.66
N VAL A 91 5.70 -2.24 13.64
CA VAL A 91 5.07 -0.94 13.38
C VAL A 91 6.00 -0.03 12.57
N LYS A 92 7.31 -0.09 12.83
CA LYS A 92 8.33 0.69 12.13
C LYS A 92 8.48 0.25 10.68
N THR A 93 8.57 -1.06 10.43
CA THR A 93 8.60 -1.60 9.07
C THR A 93 7.32 -1.26 8.33
N TYR A 94 6.15 -1.41 8.96
CA TYR A 94 4.88 -1.12 8.31
C TYR A 94 4.78 0.38 7.98
N SER A 95 5.16 1.26 8.91
CA SER A 95 5.21 2.71 8.67
C SER A 95 6.09 3.06 7.47
N TRP A 96 7.26 2.44 7.36
CA TRP A 96 8.16 2.64 6.24
C TRP A 96 7.56 2.16 4.91
N VAL A 97 6.92 0.99 4.90
CA VAL A 97 6.23 0.45 3.71
C VAL A 97 5.13 1.42 3.28
N GLU A 98 4.26 1.88 4.20
CA GLU A 98 3.19 2.82 3.87
C GLU A 98 3.71 4.17 3.34
N LYS A 99 4.82 4.68 3.90
CA LYS A 99 5.48 5.89 3.38
C LYS A 99 5.96 5.67 1.94
N LYS A 100 6.52 4.49 1.63
CA LYS A 100 6.97 4.14 0.27
C LYS A 100 5.81 3.95 -0.69
N SER A 101 4.71 3.37 -0.23
CA SER A 101 3.49 3.20 -1.01
C SER A 101 2.85 4.54 -1.34
N HIS A 102 2.74 5.45 -0.37
CA HIS A 102 2.31 6.83 -0.62
C HIS A 102 3.19 7.53 -1.68
N GLN A 103 4.51 7.42 -1.57
CA GLN A 103 5.45 7.99 -2.57
C GLN A 103 5.23 7.39 -3.96
N GLY A 104 5.09 6.06 -4.06
CA GLY A 104 4.83 5.36 -5.31
C GLY A 104 3.51 5.78 -5.96
N TYR A 105 2.46 5.93 -5.17
CA TYR A 105 1.18 6.44 -5.65
C TYR A 105 1.27 7.90 -6.11
N ALA A 106 1.92 8.78 -5.34
CA ALA A 106 2.09 10.19 -5.70
C ALA A 106 2.82 10.35 -7.05
N ASP A 107 3.90 9.57 -7.25
CA ASP A 107 4.62 9.53 -8.53
C ASP A 107 3.76 9.03 -9.69
N PHE A 108 2.88 8.06 -9.44
CA PHE A 108 1.99 7.50 -10.47
C PHE A 108 0.86 8.47 -10.83
N VAL A 109 0.19 9.04 -9.84
CA VAL A 109 -0.85 10.07 -9.99
C VAL A 109 -0.29 11.25 -10.79
N SER A 110 0.87 11.78 -10.40
CA SER A 110 1.48 12.92 -11.09
C SER A 110 1.77 12.63 -12.58
N LYS A 111 2.27 11.43 -12.90
CA LYS A 111 2.52 11.02 -14.30
C LYS A 111 1.21 10.89 -15.11
N LEU A 112 0.12 10.44 -14.48
CA LEU A 112 -1.19 10.35 -15.12
C LEU A 112 -1.77 11.74 -15.40
N GLU A 113 -1.76 12.62 -14.40
CA GLU A 113 -2.27 14.00 -14.52
C GLU A 113 -1.52 14.79 -15.58
N GLN A 114 -0.18 14.68 -15.63
CA GLN A 114 0.65 15.31 -16.67
C GLN A 114 0.33 14.82 -18.08
N SER A 115 -0.25 13.62 -18.22
CA SER A 115 -0.61 13.06 -19.52
C SER A 115 -1.90 13.64 -20.11
N GLY A 116 -2.74 14.30 -19.29
CA GLY A 116 -3.84 15.17 -19.74
C GLY A 116 -5.06 14.52 -20.39
N GLY A 117 -5.14 13.19 -20.51
CA GLY A 117 -6.30 12.51 -21.10
C GLY A 117 -7.36 12.11 -20.07
N ALA A 118 -8.62 12.01 -20.50
CA ALA A 118 -9.76 11.69 -19.62
C ALA A 118 -9.61 10.33 -18.92
N MET A 119 -9.10 9.31 -19.63
CA MET A 119 -8.78 8.01 -19.04
C MET A 119 -7.71 8.17 -17.95
N GLN A 120 -6.64 8.92 -18.22
CA GLN A 120 -5.56 9.12 -17.25
C GLN A 120 -6.04 9.87 -16.01
N GLN A 121 -6.89 10.89 -16.18
CA GLN A 121 -7.52 11.60 -15.07
C GLN A 121 -8.41 10.68 -14.22
N PHE A 122 -9.21 9.82 -14.86
CA PHE A 122 -10.03 8.84 -14.15
C PHE A 122 -9.18 7.85 -13.32
N ILE A 123 -8.09 7.34 -13.90
CA ILE A 123 -7.17 6.45 -13.17
C ILE A 123 -6.42 7.19 -12.06
N ALA A 124 -6.07 8.47 -12.29
CA ALA A 124 -5.42 9.31 -11.28
C ALA A 124 -6.32 9.47 -10.05
N GLU A 125 -7.61 9.71 -10.23
CA GLU A 125 -8.57 9.82 -9.12
C GLU A 125 -8.66 8.52 -8.30
N ILE A 126 -8.72 7.38 -8.97
CA ILE A 126 -8.72 6.06 -8.29
C ILE A 126 -7.44 5.87 -7.49
N ALA A 127 -6.28 6.17 -8.08
CA ALA A 127 -4.98 6.01 -7.42
C ALA A 127 -4.78 7.04 -6.28
N ALA A 128 -5.34 8.24 -6.40
CA ALA A 128 -5.25 9.29 -5.39
C ALA A 128 -5.99 8.93 -4.09
N ALA A 129 -7.07 8.17 -4.16
CA ALA A 129 -7.74 7.64 -2.98
C ALA A 129 -6.80 6.72 -2.18
N ASN A 130 -6.19 5.73 -2.84
CA ASN A 130 -5.23 4.83 -2.20
C ASN A 130 -3.99 5.60 -1.70
N MET A 131 -3.53 6.61 -2.45
CA MET A 131 -2.43 7.49 -2.06
C MET A 131 -2.69 8.18 -0.71
N LEU A 132 -3.91 8.69 -0.52
CA LEU A 132 -4.32 9.36 0.71
C LEU A 132 -4.40 8.36 1.87
N GLU A 133 -5.01 7.20 1.62
CA GLU A 133 -5.18 6.13 2.61
C GLU A 133 -3.81 5.61 3.09
N SER A 134 -2.85 5.31 2.20
CA SER A 134 -1.48 4.95 2.58
C SER A 134 -0.80 6.05 3.42
N ARG A 135 -1.03 7.33 3.12
CA ARG A 135 -0.48 8.43 3.94
C ARG A 135 -1.08 8.44 5.34
N LEU A 136 -2.39 8.25 5.46
CA LEU A 136 -3.06 8.22 6.76
C LEU A 136 -2.61 7.00 7.60
N MET A 137 -2.45 5.84 6.96
CA MET A 137 -1.92 4.63 7.59
C MET A 137 -0.48 4.84 8.09
N HIS A 138 0.39 5.39 7.24
CA HIS A 138 1.74 5.79 7.63
C HIS A 138 1.74 6.74 8.84
N LEU A 139 0.95 7.82 8.79
CA LEU A 139 0.92 8.82 9.87
C LEU A 139 0.46 8.21 11.20
N TRP A 140 -0.52 7.32 11.18
CA TRP A 140 -0.95 6.62 12.38
C TRP A 140 0.15 5.70 12.93
N LEU A 141 0.83 4.94 12.06
CA LEU A 141 1.93 4.06 12.47
C LEU A 141 3.12 4.86 13.02
N ASP A 142 3.49 5.96 12.36
CA ASP A 142 4.53 6.89 12.82
C ASP A 142 4.19 7.50 14.19
N ASP A 143 2.93 7.84 14.42
CA ASP A 143 2.48 8.33 15.72
C ASP A 143 2.51 7.23 16.80
N LYS A 144 2.03 6.03 16.48
CA LYS A 144 2.13 4.87 17.37
C LYS A 144 3.57 4.56 17.74
N LEU A 145 4.55 4.78 16.84
CA LEU A 145 5.97 4.60 17.15
C LEU A 145 6.48 5.52 18.26
N LYS A 146 5.95 6.73 18.37
CA LYS A 146 6.33 7.68 19.43
C LYS A 146 5.93 7.17 20.81
N SER A 147 4.86 6.37 20.90
CA SER A 147 4.44 5.74 22.15
C SER A 147 5.43 4.71 22.70
N TYR A 148 6.34 4.20 21.85
CA TYR A 148 7.42 3.29 22.26
C TYR A 148 8.70 4.01 22.73
N GLY A 149 8.71 5.34 22.82
CA GLY A 149 9.75 6.10 23.54
C GLY A 149 11.01 6.51 22.76
N ASP A 150 11.27 5.94 21.58
CA ASP A 150 12.54 6.15 20.85
C ASP A 150 12.42 6.64 19.39
N HIS A 151 11.22 7.00 18.91
CA HIS A 151 11.05 7.40 17.51
C HIS A 151 11.31 8.89 17.25
N LYS A 152 12.39 9.21 16.52
CA LYS A 152 12.52 10.51 15.85
C LYS A 152 11.69 10.48 14.56
N PRO A 153 10.78 11.45 14.33
CA PRO A 153 9.90 11.46 13.16
C PRO A 153 10.73 11.43 11.88
N SER A 154 10.31 10.60 10.93
CA SER A 154 10.99 10.45 9.66
C SER A 154 10.74 11.67 8.77
N GLN A 155 11.76 12.53 8.62
CA GLN A 155 11.75 13.69 7.71
C GLN A 155 11.42 13.31 6.27
#